data_AF-A0ABD3A807-F1
#
_entry.id   AF-A0ABD3A807-F1
#
_cell.length_a   1.000
_cell.length_b   1.000
_cell.length_c   1.000
_cell.angle_alpha   90.00
_cell.angle_beta   90.00
_cell.angle_gamma   90.00
#
_symmetry.space_group_name_H-M   'P 1'
#
loop_
_entity.id
_entity.type
_entity.pdbx_description
1 polymer ?
#
loop_
_entity_poly.entity_id
_entity_poly.type
_entity_poly.pdbx_seq_one_letter_code
_entity_poly.pdbx_strand_id
1 'polypeptide(L)'
;MDEVLILKELPPSIKQRVEQGMLYKLPPISWSNISYYHQQILPLLRKYKVVHLNRSDARLVNNGLPLEIQKLRCRVNFSSLRFTNRIEELGRNIIHLLKQKGPFVVLHLRYEMDMLAFSGCTQGCNDDEVKELTRMRYEYPWWKEKVINSDLKRRDGLCPLTPEETALVLRALGLNHNVQIYIASGEIYGGFKFILLMEKYMVRKETLLDPLDMKLIQSHSSQMAAVDYLVSLESDMFAPTYDGNMAKVVEGHHRKTMLLNRKLLVSLIDEYKNGVVSWDEFFSSVRRAHASRMGRSKKRTIISDRPKEEDYFYANPQECLQPMKKAFE
;
A
#
# COMPACT_ATOMS: atom_id res chain seq x y z
N MET A 1 25.90 -0.46 -13.55
CA MET A 1 24.70 -1.18 -13.06
C MET A 1 24.83 -2.61 -13.55
N ASP A 2 25.93 -3.28 -13.16
CA ASP A 2 26.60 -4.27 -14.02
C ASP A 2 26.81 -5.63 -13.35
N GLU A 3 26.12 -5.90 -12.24
CA GLU A 3 26.36 -7.11 -11.43
C GLU A 3 25.60 -8.35 -11.95
N VAL A 4 24.59 -8.17 -12.81
CA VAL A 4 23.76 -9.26 -13.34
C VAL A 4 23.45 -9.05 -14.82
N LEU A 5 23.79 -10.02 -15.66
CA LEU A 5 23.40 -10.05 -17.07
C LEU A 5 21.94 -10.52 -17.18
N ILE A 6 21.05 -9.63 -17.65
CA ILE A 6 19.65 -9.97 -17.92
C ILE A 6 19.53 -10.43 -19.38
N LEU A 7 19.09 -11.68 -19.56
CA LEU A 7 18.80 -12.24 -20.87
C LEU A 7 17.29 -12.21 -21.13
N LYS A 8 16.88 -11.80 -22.34
CA LYS A 8 15.47 -11.81 -22.74
C LYS A 8 14.92 -13.22 -22.91
N GLU A 9 15.78 -14.15 -23.31
CA GLU A 9 15.43 -15.56 -23.51
C GLU A 9 16.53 -16.47 -22.95
N LEU A 10 16.13 -17.70 -22.63
CA LEU A 10 17.09 -18.74 -22.26
C LEU A 10 17.97 -19.10 -23.46
N PRO A 11 19.26 -19.42 -23.25
CA PRO A 11 20.11 -19.96 -24.31
C PRO A 11 19.47 -21.17 -24.99
N PRO A 12 19.61 -21.37 -26.32
CA PRO A 12 18.86 -22.38 -27.08
C PRO A 12 18.91 -23.80 -26.50
N SER A 13 20.09 -24.25 -26.07
CA SER A 13 20.28 -25.60 -25.48
C SER A 13 19.58 -25.76 -24.13
N ILE A 14 19.48 -24.69 -23.35
CA ILE A 14 18.76 -24.66 -22.08
C ILE A 14 17.25 -24.59 -22.32
N LYS A 15 16.82 -23.74 -23.27
CA LYS A 15 15.42 -23.59 -23.68
C LYS A 15 14.83 -24.94 -24.13
N GLN A 16 15.52 -25.66 -25.00
CA GLN A 16 15.11 -26.99 -25.47
C GLN A 16 14.95 -27.99 -24.31
N ARG A 17 15.89 -28.02 -23.35
CA ARG A 17 15.77 -28.88 -22.16
C ARG A 17 14.56 -28.55 -21.31
N VAL A 18 14.26 -27.27 -21.13
CA VAL A 18 13.08 -26.81 -20.38
C VAL A 18 11.79 -27.19 -21.11
N GLU A 19 11.73 -27.01 -22.43
CA GLU A 19 10.60 -27.40 -23.29
C GLU A 19 10.36 -28.92 -23.30
N GLN A 20 11.41 -29.72 -23.15
CA GLN A 20 11.33 -31.17 -22.94
C GLN A 20 10.92 -31.59 -21.51
N GLY A 21 10.55 -30.64 -20.65
CA GLY A 21 10.08 -30.90 -19.29
C GLY A 21 11.19 -31.08 -18.25
N MET A 22 12.46 -30.88 -18.58
CA MET A 22 13.60 -31.02 -17.65
C MET A 22 13.81 -29.79 -16.75
N LEU A 23 12.72 -29.14 -16.34
CA LEU A 23 12.75 -27.96 -15.48
C LEU A 23 12.65 -28.37 -14.01
N TYR A 24 13.69 -28.09 -13.23
CA TYR A 24 13.64 -28.29 -11.79
C TYR A 24 12.74 -27.24 -11.12
N LYS A 25 11.69 -27.69 -10.44
CA LYS A 25 10.70 -26.85 -9.76
C LYS A 25 10.72 -27.11 -8.26
N LEU A 26 10.73 -26.07 -7.44
CA LEU A 26 10.58 -26.20 -5.99
C LEU A 26 9.86 -24.99 -5.38
N PRO A 27 9.14 -25.20 -4.26
CA PRO A 27 8.64 -24.10 -3.44
C PRO A 27 9.77 -23.55 -2.56
N PRO A 28 10.20 -22.29 -2.76
CA PRO A 28 11.12 -21.65 -1.81
C PRO A 28 10.53 -21.56 -0.40
N ILE A 29 11.39 -21.72 0.61
CA ILE A 29 11.02 -21.53 2.01
C ILE A 29 10.89 -20.02 2.27
N SER A 30 9.68 -19.56 2.58
CA SER A 30 9.43 -18.15 2.90
C SER A 30 10.08 -17.76 4.23
N TRP A 31 10.52 -16.51 4.32
CA TRP A 31 11.26 -15.92 5.43
C TRP A 31 12.65 -16.52 5.69
N SER A 32 13.26 -17.05 4.64
CA SER A 32 14.62 -17.60 4.72
C SER A 32 15.69 -16.50 4.78
N ASN A 33 16.80 -16.79 5.45
CA ASN A 33 17.98 -15.94 5.46
C ASN A 33 18.92 -16.26 4.28
N ILE A 34 20.05 -15.55 4.19
CA ILE A 34 21.03 -15.72 3.11
C ILE A 34 21.64 -17.13 3.06
N SER A 35 21.77 -17.81 4.20
CA SER A 35 22.34 -19.17 4.26
C SER A 35 21.50 -20.18 3.49
N TYR A 36 20.16 -20.09 3.55
CA TYR A 36 19.28 -20.91 2.72
C TYR A 36 19.57 -20.76 1.23
N TYR A 37 19.74 -19.52 0.75
CA TYR A 37 20.01 -19.27 -0.66
C TYR A 37 21.41 -19.76 -1.07
N HIS A 38 22.43 -19.58 -0.24
CA HIS A 38 23.78 -20.07 -0.54
C HIS A 38 23.94 -21.58 -0.43
N GLN A 39 23.31 -22.21 0.56
CA GLN A 39 23.53 -23.62 0.89
C GLN A 39 22.51 -24.54 0.22
N GLN A 40 21.32 -24.05 -0.12
CA GLN A 40 20.28 -24.86 -0.77
C GLN A 40 20.00 -24.43 -2.21
N ILE A 41 19.70 -23.15 -2.44
CA ILE A 41 19.29 -22.69 -3.78
C ILE A 41 20.45 -22.62 -4.77
N LEU A 42 21.60 -22.08 -4.37
CA LEU A 42 22.76 -21.92 -5.25
C LEU A 42 23.32 -23.26 -5.77
N PRO A 43 23.45 -24.33 -4.97
CA PRO A 43 23.82 -25.66 -5.49
C PRO A 43 22.83 -26.19 -6.53
N LEU A 44 21.53 -25.98 -6.33
CA LEU A 44 20.50 -26.37 -7.30
C LEU A 44 20.62 -25.58 -8.60
N LEU A 45 20.82 -24.26 -8.53
CA LEU A 45 21.08 -23.42 -9.71
C LEU A 45 22.34 -23.88 -10.47
N ARG A 46 23.42 -24.20 -9.75
CA ARG A 46 24.67 -24.70 -10.36
C ARG A 46 24.50 -26.04 -11.06
N LYS A 47 23.70 -26.95 -10.47
CA LYS A 47 23.40 -28.30 -11.00
C LYS A 47 22.46 -28.24 -12.21
N TYR A 48 21.30 -27.61 -12.05
CA TYR A 48 20.23 -27.65 -13.06
C TYR A 48 20.34 -26.56 -14.14
N LYS A 49 21.13 -25.50 -13.89
CA LYS A 49 21.27 -24.27 -14.70
C LYS A 49 20.02 -23.38 -14.73
N VAL A 50 18.84 -23.98 -14.66
CA VAL A 50 17.54 -23.29 -14.51
C VAL A 50 16.78 -23.92 -13.36
N VAL A 51 16.26 -23.05 -12.49
CA VAL A 51 15.42 -23.44 -11.35
C VAL A 51 14.18 -22.55 -11.35
N HIS A 52 13.01 -23.16 -11.31
CA HIS A 52 11.74 -22.46 -11.19
C HIS A 52 11.25 -22.51 -9.74
N LEU A 53 11.29 -21.35 -9.08
CA LEU A 53 10.71 -21.13 -7.77
C LEU A 53 9.20 -20.93 -7.91
N ASN A 54 8.40 -21.95 -7.61
CA ASN A 54 6.96 -21.98 -7.94
C ASN A 54 6.05 -21.27 -6.92
N ARG A 55 6.65 -20.59 -5.93
CA ARG A 55 5.98 -19.73 -4.95
C ARG A 55 6.61 -18.34 -5.02
N SER A 56 6.05 -17.49 -5.87
CA SER A 56 6.54 -16.12 -6.07
C SER A 56 6.31 -15.19 -4.87
N ASP A 57 5.46 -15.61 -3.94
CA ASP A 57 5.14 -14.91 -2.69
C ASP A 57 6.08 -15.27 -1.53
N ALA A 58 7.01 -16.21 -1.72
CA ALA A 58 8.01 -16.54 -0.71
C ALA A 58 8.98 -15.37 -0.50
N ARG A 59 9.17 -15.00 0.77
CA ARG A 59 9.87 -13.77 1.14
C ARG A 59 11.28 -14.06 1.63
N LEU A 60 12.20 -13.16 1.35
CA LEU A 60 13.47 -13.07 2.08
C LEU A 60 13.17 -12.52 3.49
N VAL A 61 13.89 -12.99 4.52
CA VAL A 61 13.78 -12.45 5.89
C VAL A 61 13.89 -10.93 5.92
N ASN A 62 13.08 -10.27 6.75
CA ASN A 62 13.10 -8.80 6.85
C ASN A 62 14.40 -8.32 7.50
N ASN A 63 14.71 -8.87 8.68
CA ASN A 63 15.80 -8.46 9.55
C ASN A 63 16.95 -9.48 9.53
N GLY A 64 18.09 -9.14 10.15
CA GLY A 64 19.24 -10.04 10.28
C GLY A 64 20.02 -10.31 8.99
N LEU A 65 19.79 -9.54 7.93
CA LEU A 65 20.59 -9.59 6.69
C LEU A 65 21.77 -8.62 6.74
N PRO A 66 22.88 -8.92 6.04
CA PRO A 66 23.97 -7.97 5.85
C PRO A 66 23.49 -6.65 5.26
N LEU A 67 24.10 -5.54 5.69
CA LEU A 67 23.71 -4.20 5.26
C LEU A 67 23.75 -4.02 3.74
N GLU A 68 24.75 -4.59 3.07
CA GLU A 68 24.89 -4.50 1.61
C GLU A 68 23.73 -5.18 0.87
N ILE A 69 23.18 -6.26 1.43
CA ILE A 69 21.97 -6.91 0.88
C ILE A 69 20.75 -6.01 1.08
N GLN A 70 20.60 -5.37 2.24
CA GLN A 70 19.50 -4.43 2.46
C GLN A 70 19.59 -3.22 1.52
N LYS A 71 20.78 -2.68 1.29
CA LYS A 71 21.01 -1.59 0.33
C LYS A 71 20.73 -2.02 -1.11
N LEU A 72 21.09 -3.25 -1.49
CA LEU A 72 20.72 -3.81 -2.79
C LEU A 72 19.19 -3.88 -2.93
N ARG A 73 18.48 -4.35 -1.88
CA ARG A 73 17.01 -4.34 -1.88
C ARG A 73 16.44 -2.93 -2.01
N CYS A 74 17.04 -1.92 -1.39
CA CYS A 74 16.65 -0.52 -1.57
C CYS A 74 16.69 -0.12 -3.05
N ARG A 75 17.86 -0.32 -3.67
CA ARG A 75 18.09 0.03 -5.07
C ARG A 75 17.11 -0.70 -5.99
N VAL A 76 16.93 -2.00 -5.80
CA VAL A 76 16.02 -2.80 -6.63
C VAL A 76 14.56 -2.37 -6.46
N ASN A 77 14.06 -2.30 -5.23
CA ASN A 77 12.63 -2.05 -4.97
C ASN A 77 12.19 -0.61 -5.24
N PHE A 78 13.07 0.37 -5.02
CA PHE A 78 12.70 1.79 -5.04
C PHE A 78 13.38 2.61 -6.13
N SER A 79 14.39 2.08 -6.82
CA SER A 79 15.11 2.83 -7.87
C SER A 79 15.10 2.13 -9.23
N SER A 80 15.33 0.81 -9.26
CA SER A 80 15.46 0.06 -10.52
C SER A 80 14.11 -0.37 -11.12
N LEU A 81 13.12 -0.70 -10.28
CA LEU A 81 11.78 -1.02 -10.75
C LEU A 81 11.05 0.28 -11.13
N ARG A 82 10.88 0.47 -12.44
CA ARG A 82 10.22 1.63 -13.04
C ARG A 82 9.00 1.21 -13.82
N PHE A 83 7.99 2.08 -13.85
CA PHE A 83 6.86 1.88 -14.75
C PHE A 83 7.26 2.18 -16.18
N THR A 84 6.40 1.79 -17.12
CA THR A 84 6.57 2.16 -18.52
C THR A 84 6.51 3.69 -18.68
N ASN A 85 7.20 4.24 -19.68
CA ASN A 85 7.26 5.68 -19.92
C ASN A 85 5.87 6.33 -19.94
N ARG A 86 4.89 5.67 -20.55
CA ARG A 86 3.49 6.12 -20.60
C ARG A 86 2.88 6.33 -19.21
N ILE A 87 3.06 5.40 -18.28
CA ILE A 87 2.53 5.53 -16.91
C ILE A 87 3.28 6.64 -16.17
N GLU A 88 4.61 6.73 -16.34
CA GLU A 88 5.39 7.80 -15.73
C GLU A 88 4.99 9.19 -16.24
N GLU A 89 4.70 9.33 -17.53
CA GLU A 89 4.24 10.58 -18.14
C GLU A 89 2.88 11.01 -17.57
N LEU A 90 1.92 10.10 -17.49
CA LEU A 90 0.61 10.38 -16.89
C LEU A 90 0.75 10.80 -15.42
N GLY A 91 1.56 10.08 -14.64
CA GLY A 91 1.88 10.44 -13.26
C GLY A 91 2.50 11.83 -13.16
N ARG A 92 3.53 12.12 -13.98
CA ARG A 92 4.20 13.44 -14.02
C ARG A 92 3.23 14.56 -14.35
N ASN A 93 2.31 14.35 -15.29
CA ASN A 93 1.29 15.34 -15.67
C ASN A 93 0.38 15.68 -14.48
N ILE A 94 -0.16 14.67 -13.79
CA ILE A 94 -0.99 14.89 -12.60
C ILE A 94 -0.21 15.61 -11.50
N ILE A 95 1.02 15.16 -11.20
CA ILE A 95 1.89 15.78 -10.20
C ILE A 95 2.15 17.25 -10.54
N HIS A 96 2.39 17.56 -11.81
CA HIS A 96 2.61 18.93 -12.28
C HIS A 96 1.38 19.81 -12.02
N LEU A 97 0.19 19.35 -12.42
CA LEU A 97 -1.08 20.06 -12.19
C LEU A 97 -1.37 20.30 -10.71
N LEU A 98 -1.10 19.30 -9.85
CA LEU A 98 -1.29 19.43 -8.41
C LEU A 98 -0.33 20.46 -7.81
N LYS A 99 0.97 20.34 -8.11
CA LYS A 99 2.02 21.23 -7.56
C LYS A 99 1.87 22.68 -8.03
N GLN A 100 1.36 22.93 -9.24
CA GLN A 100 1.05 24.29 -9.72
C GLN A 100 0.07 25.04 -8.81
N LYS A 101 -0.86 24.31 -8.19
CA LYS A 101 -1.88 24.87 -7.29
C LYS A 101 -1.42 24.90 -5.82
N GLY A 102 -0.22 24.44 -5.51
CA GLY A 102 0.39 24.45 -4.18
C GLY A 102 0.57 23.06 -3.57
N PRO A 103 0.85 22.98 -2.25
CA PRO A 103 1.00 21.73 -1.53
C PRO A 103 -0.24 20.85 -1.64
N PHE A 104 -0.04 19.53 -1.67
CA PHE A 104 -1.14 18.57 -1.75
C PHE A 104 -0.90 17.34 -0.90
N VAL A 105 -2.01 16.79 -0.41
CA VAL A 105 -2.05 15.54 0.34
C VAL A 105 -2.65 14.46 -0.54
N VAL A 106 -2.10 13.25 -0.45
CA VAL A 106 -2.73 12.09 -1.08
C VAL A 106 -3.46 11.29 -0.01
N LEU A 107 -4.76 11.15 -0.17
CA LEU A 107 -5.61 10.30 0.64
C LEU A 107 -5.80 8.96 -0.09
N HIS A 108 -5.21 7.89 0.44
CA HIS A 108 -5.45 6.55 -0.06
C HIS A 108 -6.69 5.96 0.64
N LEU A 109 -7.83 6.11 -0.01
CA LEU A 109 -9.14 5.72 0.51
C LEU A 109 -9.49 4.30 0.07
N ARG A 110 -9.34 3.32 0.96
CA ARG A 110 -9.65 1.90 0.68
C ARG A 110 -11.09 1.55 1.11
N TYR A 111 -12.06 2.18 0.46
CA TYR A 111 -13.50 1.98 0.72
C TYR A 111 -14.21 1.40 -0.51
N GLU A 112 -13.59 0.41 -1.15
CA GLU A 112 -14.14 -0.29 -2.30
C GLU A 112 -14.95 -1.53 -1.90
N MET A 113 -15.85 -1.95 -2.78
CA MET A 113 -16.81 -3.03 -2.54
C MET A 113 -16.14 -4.36 -2.12
N ASP A 114 -15.01 -4.73 -2.74
CA ASP A 114 -14.26 -5.93 -2.40
C ASP A 114 -13.73 -5.87 -0.96
N MET A 115 -13.19 -4.72 -0.57
CA MET A 115 -12.67 -4.50 0.77
C MET A 115 -13.77 -4.64 1.82
N LEU A 116 -14.92 -4.00 1.60
CA LEU A 116 -16.05 -4.05 2.54
C LEU A 116 -16.66 -5.45 2.63
N ALA A 117 -16.85 -6.12 1.50
CA ALA A 117 -17.40 -7.46 1.45
C ALA A 117 -16.55 -8.45 2.25
N PHE A 118 -15.23 -8.50 2.00
CA PHE A 118 -14.34 -9.50 2.61
C PHE A 118 -13.89 -9.14 4.04
N SER A 119 -13.81 -7.86 4.39
CA SER A 119 -13.59 -7.44 5.79
C SER A 119 -14.84 -7.57 6.66
N GLY A 120 -16.02 -7.62 6.04
CA GLY A 120 -17.31 -7.63 6.73
C GLY A 120 -17.68 -6.31 7.39
N CYS A 121 -17.03 -5.23 6.99
CA CYS A 121 -17.26 -3.89 7.51
C CYS A 121 -18.43 -3.23 6.78
N THR A 122 -19.42 -2.80 7.55
CA THR A 122 -20.72 -2.32 7.04
C THR A 122 -21.12 -0.95 7.61
N GLN A 123 -20.23 -0.31 8.35
CA GLN A 123 -20.49 1.03 8.88
C GLN A 123 -20.76 2.01 7.73
N GLY A 124 -21.87 2.74 7.79
CA GLY A 124 -22.26 3.68 6.74
C GLY A 124 -22.96 3.05 5.54
N CYS A 125 -23.16 1.73 5.53
CA CYS A 125 -23.99 1.04 4.55
C CYS A 125 -25.46 0.98 5.00
N ASN A 126 -26.40 1.00 4.05
CA ASN A 126 -27.80 0.68 4.29
C ASN A 126 -28.06 -0.85 4.20
N ASP A 127 -29.27 -1.29 4.56
CA ASP A 127 -29.61 -2.72 4.62
C ASP A 127 -29.42 -3.47 3.30
N ASP A 128 -29.66 -2.83 2.16
CA ASP A 128 -29.52 -3.46 0.85
C ASP A 128 -28.05 -3.56 0.45
N GLU A 129 -27.25 -2.53 0.75
CA GLU A 129 -25.79 -2.56 0.61
C GLU A 129 -25.17 -3.66 1.50
N VAL A 130 -25.65 -3.82 2.73
CA VAL A 130 -25.19 -4.90 3.63
C VAL A 130 -25.51 -6.29 3.06
N LYS A 131 -26.72 -6.48 2.50
CA LYS A 131 -27.10 -7.74 1.85
C LYS A 131 -26.23 -8.02 0.62
N GLU A 132 -25.96 -7.01 -0.20
CA GLU A 132 -25.11 -7.13 -1.38
C GLU A 132 -23.69 -7.56 -1.03
N LEU A 133 -23.04 -6.84 -0.10
CA LEU A 133 -21.69 -7.14 0.37
C LEU A 133 -21.61 -8.53 1.01
N THR A 134 -22.65 -8.93 1.76
CA THR A 134 -22.75 -10.26 2.35
C THR A 134 -22.87 -11.33 1.26
N ARG A 135 -23.75 -11.15 0.27
CA ARG A 135 -23.89 -12.08 -0.85
C ARG A 135 -22.55 -12.27 -1.57
N MET A 136 -21.87 -11.18 -1.92
CA MET A 136 -20.56 -11.22 -2.55
C MET A 136 -19.55 -12.03 -1.71
N ARG A 137 -19.47 -11.80 -0.39
CA ARG A 137 -18.56 -12.57 0.47
C ARG A 137 -18.87 -14.07 0.43
N TYR A 138 -20.13 -14.47 0.37
CA TYR A 138 -20.54 -15.88 0.35
C TYR A 138 -20.30 -16.56 -1.00
N GLU A 139 -20.42 -15.83 -2.11
CA GLU A 139 -20.19 -16.34 -3.47
C GLU A 139 -18.76 -16.84 -3.73
N TYR A 140 -17.77 -16.40 -2.93
CA TYR A 140 -16.36 -16.79 -3.08
C TYR A 140 -16.01 -18.00 -2.20
N PRO A 141 -15.96 -19.25 -2.71
CA PRO A 141 -15.95 -20.44 -1.84
C PRO A 141 -14.68 -20.59 -1.00
N TRP A 142 -13.54 -20.10 -1.50
CA TRP A 142 -12.25 -20.17 -0.80
C TRP A 142 -12.09 -19.14 0.32
N TRP A 143 -12.99 -18.15 0.43
CA TRP A 143 -12.94 -17.19 1.53
C TRP A 143 -13.51 -17.82 2.81
N LYS A 144 -12.64 -18.09 3.79
CA LYS A 144 -12.97 -18.89 4.97
C LYS A 144 -13.88 -18.19 5.98
N GLU A 145 -13.68 -16.89 6.20
CA GLU A 145 -14.40 -16.12 7.21
C GLU A 145 -15.71 -15.57 6.62
N LYS A 146 -16.83 -16.25 6.86
CA LYS A 146 -18.14 -15.89 6.28
C LYS A 146 -19.03 -15.06 7.21
N VAL A 147 -19.07 -15.43 8.48
CA VAL A 147 -19.84 -14.73 9.53
C VAL A 147 -18.89 -13.80 10.25
N ILE A 148 -19.13 -12.49 10.16
CA ILE A 148 -18.25 -11.45 10.68
C ILE A 148 -19.09 -10.47 11.50
N ASN A 149 -18.65 -10.17 12.72
CA ASN A 149 -19.21 -9.09 13.51
C ASN A 149 -18.56 -7.77 13.08
N SER A 150 -19.28 -7.01 12.25
CA SER A 150 -18.85 -5.72 11.69
C SER A 150 -18.48 -4.71 12.78
N ASP A 151 -19.33 -4.56 13.80
CA ASP A 151 -19.13 -3.61 14.88
C ASP A 151 -17.87 -3.91 15.70
N LEU A 152 -17.63 -5.20 15.98
CA LEU A 152 -16.44 -5.63 16.70
C LEU A 152 -15.17 -5.35 15.87
N LYS A 153 -15.16 -5.70 14.58
CA LYS A 153 -14.03 -5.40 13.67
C LYS A 153 -13.77 -3.90 13.59
N ARG A 154 -14.81 -3.07 13.50
CA ARG A 154 -14.69 -1.60 13.49
C ARG A 154 -14.08 -1.10 14.78
N ARG A 155 -14.61 -1.52 15.95
CA ARG A 155 -14.08 -1.14 17.27
C ARG A 155 -12.62 -1.55 17.47
N ASP A 156 -12.19 -2.65 16.86
CA ASP A 156 -10.79 -3.07 16.89
C ASP A 156 -9.90 -2.38 15.85
N GLY A 157 -10.43 -1.45 15.05
CA GLY A 157 -9.68 -0.73 14.01
C GLY A 157 -9.33 -1.58 12.79
N LEU A 158 -10.04 -2.70 12.62
CA LEU A 158 -9.90 -3.66 11.52
C LEU A 158 -10.84 -3.37 10.34
N CYS A 159 -11.53 -2.23 10.37
CA CYS A 159 -12.32 -1.72 9.25
C CYS A 159 -11.65 -0.49 8.63
N PRO A 160 -11.83 -0.27 7.32
CA PRO A 160 -11.56 1.03 6.72
C PRO A 160 -12.47 2.07 7.36
N LEU A 161 -11.97 3.30 7.56
CA LEU A 161 -12.83 4.42 7.91
C LEU A 161 -13.78 4.72 6.75
N THR A 162 -15.03 5.07 7.05
CA THR A 162 -15.95 5.53 6.01
C THR A 162 -15.47 6.86 5.41
N PRO A 163 -15.95 7.25 4.22
CA PRO A 163 -15.63 8.56 3.65
C PRO A 163 -15.98 9.73 4.60
N GLU A 164 -17.10 9.63 5.32
CA GLU A 164 -17.54 10.63 6.30
C GLU A 164 -16.61 10.70 7.52
N GLU A 165 -16.29 9.54 8.11
CA GLU A 165 -15.35 9.42 9.23
C GLU A 165 -13.97 9.95 8.84
N THR A 166 -13.53 9.63 7.63
CA THR A 166 -12.27 10.11 7.07
C THR A 166 -12.28 11.63 6.99
N ALA A 167 -13.32 12.25 6.43
CA ALA A 167 -13.43 13.70 6.35
C ALA A 167 -13.37 14.37 7.74
N LEU A 168 -14.08 13.80 8.71
CA LEU A 168 -14.09 14.27 10.10
C LEU A 168 -12.69 14.22 10.73
N VAL A 169 -11.97 13.11 10.55
CA VAL A 169 -10.62 12.90 11.08
C VAL A 169 -9.60 13.83 10.41
N LEU A 170 -9.65 14.00 9.09
CA LEU A 170 -8.73 14.91 8.37
C LEU A 170 -8.90 16.35 8.87
N ARG A 171 -10.15 16.80 9.06
CA ARG A 171 -10.44 18.12 9.64
C ARG A 171 -9.86 18.24 11.06
N ALA A 172 -10.02 17.22 11.90
CA ALA A 172 -9.47 17.22 13.25
C ALA A 172 -7.93 17.23 13.28
N LEU A 173 -7.28 16.63 12.28
CA LEU A 173 -5.82 16.65 12.13
C LEU A 173 -5.28 17.99 11.61
N GLY A 174 -6.16 18.94 11.31
CA GLY A 174 -5.79 20.29 10.85
C GLY A 174 -5.62 20.40 9.34
N LEU A 175 -6.05 19.39 8.57
CA LEU A 175 -6.19 19.54 7.12
C LEU A 175 -7.39 20.45 6.87
N ASN A 176 -7.08 21.72 6.65
CA ASN A 176 -8.07 22.75 6.39
C ASN A 176 -8.40 22.80 4.89
N HIS A 177 -9.36 23.65 4.57
CA HIS A 177 -9.88 23.87 3.22
C HIS A 177 -8.86 24.46 2.22
N ASN A 178 -7.61 24.75 2.61
CA ASN A 178 -6.65 25.38 1.70
C ASN A 178 -5.67 24.38 1.07
N VAL A 179 -5.74 23.10 1.43
CA VAL A 179 -4.85 22.06 0.89
C VAL A 179 -5.64 21.16 -0.05
N GLN A 180 -5.08 20.92 -1.24
CA GLN A 180 -5.68 19.99 -2.19
C GLN A 180 -5.50 18.55 -1.72
N ILE A 181 -6.53 17.74 -1.86
CA ILE A 181 -6.52 16.33 -1.51
C ILE A 181 -6.71 15.52 -2.79
N TYR A 182 -5.66 14.84 -3.21
CA TYR A 182 -5.75 13.85 -4.27
C TYR A 182 -6.24 12.52 -3.70
N ILE A 183 -7.35 11.98 -4.23
CA ILE A 183 -7.91 10.70 -3.79
C ILE A 183 -7.31 9.57 -4.62
N ALA A 184 -6.46 8.78 -3.99
CA ALA A 184 -5.91 7.53 -4.52
C ALA A 184 -6.82 6.36 -4.12
N SER A 185 -7.78 6.03 -4.96
CA SER A 185 -8.70 4.91 -4.72
C SER A 185 -9.13 4.25 -6.02
N GLY A 186 -9.66 3.03 -5.91
CA GLY A 186 -10.56 2.48 -6.90
C GLY A 186 -11.95 3.13 -6.82
N GLU A 187 -12.97 2.40 -7.28
CA GLU A 187 -14.35 2.82 -7.15
C GLU A 187 -14.81 2.80 -5.68
N ILE A 188 -15.14 3.97 -5.16
CA ILE A 188 -15.60 4.15 -3.78
C ILE A 188 -17.04 3.66 -3.68
N TYR A 189 -17.28 2.66 -2.83
CA TYR A 189 -18.59 2.08 -2.63
C TYR A 189 -19.55 3.10 -1.99
N GLY A 190 -20.79 3.19 -2.52
CA GLY A 190 -21.76 4.22 -2.13
C GLY A 190 -21.47 5.63 -2.69
N GLY A 191 -20.34 5.82 -3.37
CA GLY A 191 -19.93 7.09 -3.98
C GLY A 191 -19.56 8.19 -2.95
N PHE A 192 -19.53 9.44 -3.42
CA PHE A 192 -19.15 10.61 -2.61
C PHE A 192 -20.29 11.22 -1.79
N LYS A 193 -21.45 10.54 -1.68
CA LYS A 193 -22.67 11.07 -1.06
C LYS A 193 -22.44 11.68 0.33
N PHE A 194 -21.40 11.21 1.04
CA PHE A 194 -21.08 11.60 2.40
C PHE A 194 -19.89 12.58 2.56
N ILE A 195 -19.28 13.07 1.46
CA ILE A 195 -18.09 13.97 1.50
C ILE A 195 -18.42 15.42 1.08
N LEU A 196 -19.65 15.88 1.28
CA LEU A 196 -20.08 17.23 0.88
C LEU A 196 -19.18 18.35 1.45
N LEU A 197 -18.60 18.15 2.64
CA LEU A 197 -17.78 19.16 3.32
C LEU A 197 -16.37 19.35 2.73
N MET A 198 -15.84 18.37 1.99
CA MET A 198 -14.46 18.43 1.46
C MET A 198 -14.38 18.27 -0.06
N GLU A 199 -15.49 17.99 -0.74
CA GLU A 199 -15.55 17.73 -2.18
C GLU A 199 -14.84 18.80 -3.02
N LYS A 200 -15.00 20.09 -2.69
CA LYS A 200 -14.36 21.20 -3.42
C LYS A 200 -12.83 21.13 -3.48
N TYR A 201 -12.20 20.46 -2.52
CA TYR A 201 -10.75 20.35 -2.39
C TYR A 201 -10.23 18.97 -2.79
N MET A 202 -11.14 18.06 -3.14
CA MET A 202 -10.82 16.70 -3.55
C MET A 202 -10.72 16.61 -5.06
N VAL A 203 -9.61 16.02 -5.52
CA VAL A 203 -9.34 15.81 -6.95
C VAL A 203 -8.93 14.36 -7.17
N ARG A 204 -9.18 13.86 -8.39
CA ARG A 204 -8.80 12.52 -8.81
C ARG A 204 -8.14 12.52 -10.17
N LYS A 205 -7.42 11.45 -10.49
CA LYS A 205 -6.91 11.20 -11.85
C LYS A 205 -7.98 11.36 -12.93
N GLU A 206 -9.20 10.87 -12.70
CA GLU A 206 -10.33 10.97 -13.63
C GLU A 206 -10.73 12.42 -13.93
N THR A 207 -10.48 13.34 -13.00
CA THR A 207 -10.81 14.77 -13.13
C THR A 207 -9.63 15.62 -13.59
N LEU A 208 -8.41 15.09 -13.50
CA LEU A 208 -7.17 15.82 -13.80
C LEU A 208 -6.58 15.46 -15.16
N LEU A 209 -6.80 14.23 -15.63
CA LEU A 209 -6.32 13.78 -16.93
C LEU A 209 -7.27 14.17 -18.06
N ASP A 210 -6.71 14.39 -19.25
CA ASP A 210 -7.50 14.49 -20.47
C ASP A 210 -8.26 13.16 -20.74
N PRO A 211 -9.50 13.19 -21.27
CA PRO A 211 -10.25 11.97 -21.56
C PRO A 211 -9.54 10.98 -22.48
N LEU A 212 -8.69 11.43 -23.40
CA LEU A 212 -7.88 10.56 -24.26
C LEU A 212 -6.81 9.85 -23.44
N ASP A 213 -6.09 10.58 -22.58
CA ASP A 213 -5.09 10.04 -21.66
C ASP A 213 -5.72 9.09 -20.64
N MET A 214 -6.94 9.37 -20.18
CA MET A 214 -7.66 8.51 -19.25
C MET A 214 -8.04 7.17 -19.91
N LYS A 215 -8.51 7.19 -21.17
CA LYS A 215 -8.87 5.98 -21.93
C LYS A 215 -7.70 5.00 -22.07
N LEU A 216 -6.47 5.51 -22.04
CA LEU A 216 -5.26 4.71 -22.12
C LEU A 216 -5.10 3.73 -20.95
N ILE A 217 -5.58 4.07 -19.76
CA ILE A 217 -5.33 3.29 -18.54
C ILE A 217 -6.61 2.79 -17.86
N GLN A 218 -7.77 3.37 -18.17
CA GLN A 218 -9.04 3.08 -17.47
C GLN A 218 -9.46 1.60 -17.47
N SER A 219 -9.06 0.84 -18.50
CA SER A 219 -9.37 -0.60 -18.61
C SER A 219 -8.43 -1.49 -17.79
N HIS A 220 -7.40 -0.92 -17.16
CA HIS A 220 -6.37 -1.64 -16.43
C HIS A 220 -6.23 -1.08 -15.02
N SER A 221 -6.91 -1.69 -14.05
CA SER A 221 -6.86 -1.28 -12.63
C SER A 221 -5.44 -1.22 -12.07
N SER A 222 -4.54 -2.09 -12.52
CA SER A 222 -3.13 -2.07 -12.13
C SER A 222 -2.37 -0.84 -12.63
N GLN A 223 -2.70 -0.32 -13.83
CA GLN A 223 -2.08 0.89 -14.36
C GLN A 223 -2.65 2.14 -13.67
N MET A 224 -3.94 2.13 -13.37
CA MET A 224 -4.60 3.16 -12.56
C MET A 224 -3.94 3.28 -11.18
N ALA A 225 -3.74 2.15 -10.49
CA ALA A 225 -3.05 2.09 -9.20
C ALA A 225 -1.57 2.51 -9.31
N ALA A 226 -0.90 2.22 -10.44
CA ALA A 226 0.46 2.66 -10.67
C ALA A 226 0.58 4.19 -10.76
N VAL A 227 -0.38 4.85 -11.43
CA VAL A 227 -0.46 6.32 -11.46
C VAL A 227 -0.70 6.88 -10.06
N ASP A 228 -1.67 6.33 -9.32
CA ASP A 228 -1.95 6.74 -7.93
C ASP A 228 -0.71 6.58 -7.04
N TYR A 229 0.06 5.51 -7.23
CA TYR A 229 1.30 5.28 -6.50
C TYR A 229 2.33 6.38 -6.80
N LEU A 230 2.55 6.72 -8.07
CA LEU A 230 3.48 7.80 -8.45
C LEU A 230 3.07 9.14 -7.83
N VAL A 231 1.79 9.49 -7.89
CA VAL A 231 1.27 10.73 -7.29
C VAL A 231 1.44 10.72 -5.76
N SER A 232 1.23 9.55 -5.12
CA SER A 232 1.43 9.37 -3.68
C SER A 232 2.86 9.67 -3.24
N LEU A 233 3.86 9.22 -4.00
CA LEU A 233 5.28 9.41 -3.67
C LEU A 233 5.69 10.88 -3.65
N GLU A 234 5.05 11.70 -4.49
CA GLU A 234 5.36 13.12 -4.71
C GLU A 234 4.52 14.08 -3.86
N SER A 235 3.64 13.54 -3.01
CA SER A 235 2.78 14.31 -2.12
C SER A 235 3.53 14.93 -0.94
N ASP A 236 2.98 15.98 -0.32
CA ASP A 236 3.53 16.55 0.91
C ASP A 236 3.23 15.71 2.15
N MET A 237 2.15 14.94 2.07
CA MET A 237 1.75 13.94 3.06
C MET A 237 0.92 12.86 2.36
N PHE A 238 1.25 11.60 2.64
CA PHE A 238 0.43 10.45 2.25
C PHE A 238 -0.40 9.97 3.45
N ALA A 239 -1.69 9.71 3.23
CA ALA A 239 -2.65 9.36 4.27
C ALA A 239 -3.48 8.13 3.87
N PRO A 240 -3.11 6.91 4.27
CA PRO A 240 -3.93 5.73 4.05
C PRO A 240 -5.05 5.62 5.10
N THR A 241 -6.28 5.35 4.64
CA THR A 241 -7.44 5.10 5.54
C THR A 241 -7.53 3.66 6.02
N TYR A 242 -6.80 2.75 5.37
CA TYR A 242 -6.77 1.33 5.71
C TYR A 242 -5.43 0.71 5.32
N ASP A 243 -5.12 -0.45 5.89
CA ASP A 243 -3.92 -1.19 5.55
C ASP A 243 -4.10 -1.93 4.22
N GLY A 244 -3.00 -2.09 3.48
CA GLY A 244 -3.00 -2.79 2.20
C GLY A 244 -1.64 -2.76 1.55
N ASN A 245 -1.47 -3.51 0.47
CA ASN A 245 -0.19 -3.60 -0.22
C ASN A 245 0.28 -2.23 -0.73
N MET A 246 -0.63 -1.45 -1.33
CA MET A 246 -0.34 -0.11 -1.82
C MET A 246 0.05 0.84 -0.67
N ALA A 247 -0.77 0.90 0.39
CA ALA A 247 -0.46 1.71 1.57
C ALA A 247 0.91 1.36 2.16
N LYS A 248 1.24 0.07 2.25
CA LYS A 248 2.54 -0.40 2.78
C LYS A 248 3.70 -0.04 1.87
N VAL A 249 3.62 -0.26 0.57
CA VAL A 249 4.74 0.09 -0.33
C VAL A 249 4.96 1.60 -0.41
N VAL A 250 3.88 2.41 -0.38
CA VAL A 250 4.01 3.87 -0.30
C VAL A 250 4.58 4.28 1.06
N GLU A 251 4.14 3.69 2.18
CA GLU A 251 4.70 3.97 3.52
C GLU A 251 6.22 3.80 3.55
N GLY A 252 6.73 2.75 2.90
CA GLY A 252 8.17 2.50 2.83
C GLY A 252 8.92 3.38 1.85
N HIS A 253 8.33 3.69 0.69
CA HIS A 253 8.98 4.49 -0.34
C HIS A 253 8.88 6.00 -0.11
N HIS A 254 7.78 6.46 0.49
CA HIS A 254 7.49 7.84 0.78
C HIS A 254 7.77 8.20 2.23
N ARG A 255 8.60 9.24 2.44
CA ARG A 255 9.08 9.61 3.78
C ARG A 255 8.01 10.21 4.69
N LYS A 256 6.98 10.87 4.13
CA LYS A 256 5.97 11.61 4.90
C LYS A 256 4.61 10.90 4.86
N THR A 257 4.51 9.77 5.55
CA THR A 257 3.26 9.03 5.68
C THR A 257 2.61 9.26 7.05
N MET A 258 1.34 9.64 7.04
CA MET A 258 0.50 9.74 8.23
C MET A 258 -0.06 8.37 8.60
N LEU A 259 0.17 7.92 9.82
CA LEU A 259 -0.31 6.62 10.31
C LEU A 259 -1.49 6.81 11.26
N LEU A 260 -2.70 6.57 10.76
CA LEU A 260 -3.93 6.69 11.56
C LEU A 260 -4.06 5.57 12.61
N ASN A 261 -4.41 5.95 13.84
CA ASN A 261 -4.76 5.01 14.91
C ASN A 261 -6.25 4.66 14.83
N ARG A 262 -6.64 3.82 13.86
CA ARG A 262 -8.05 3.54 13.58
C ARG A 262 -8.85 3.07 14.81
N LYS A 263 -8.28 2.20 15.64
CA LYS A 263 -8.92 1.71 16.88
C LYS A 263 -9.29 2.86 17.82
N LEU A 264 -8.36 3.79 18.04
CA LEU A 264 -8.62 4.97 18.86
C LEU A 264 -9.59 5.94 18.18
N LEU A 265 -9.41 6.17 16.87
CA LEU A 265 -10.24 7.09 16.10
C LEU A 265 -11.70 6.68 16.12
N VAL A 266 -12.00 5.38 15.99
CA VAL A 266 -13.37 4.86 16.07
C VAL A 266 -14.05 5.24 17.39
N SER A 267 -13.36 5.07 18.52
CA SER A 267 -13.90 5.49 19.83
C SER A 267 -14.19 6.99 19.87
N LEU A 268 -13.21 7.81 19.46
CA LEU A 268 -13.34 9.27 19.48
C LEU A 268 -14.45 9.77 18.54
N ILE A 269 -14.60 9.13 17.38
CA ILE A 269 -15.66 9.44 16.41
C ILE A 269 -17.02 9.14 17.03
N ASP A 270 -17.17 7.97 17.66
CA ASP A 270 -18.44 7.56 18.26
C ASP A 270 -18.81 8.47 19.43
N GLU A 271 -17.85 8.82 20.29
CA GLU A 271 -18.04 9.78 21.38
C GLU A 271 -18.50 11.14 20.85
N TYR A 272 -17.86 11.65 19.80
CA TYR A 272 -18.24 12.92 19.18
C TYR A 272 -19.62 12.87 18.53
N LYS A 273 -19.91 11.84 17.73
CA LYS A 273 -21.20 11.67 17.04
C LYS A 273 -22.36 11.49 18.02
N ASN A 274 -22.11 10.88 19.19
CA ASN A 274 -23.09 10.72 20.25
C ASN A 274 -23.20 11.93 21.20
N GLY A 275 -22.44 13.00 20.94
CA GLY A 275 -22.46 14.22 21.77
C GLY A 275 -21.81 14.08 23.15
N VAL A 276 -21.00 13.04 23.36
CA VAL A 276 -20.27 12.81 24.62
C VAL A 276 -19.11 13.80 24.76
N VAL A 277 -18.44 14.13 23.66
CA VAL A 277 -17.35 15.10 23.63
C VAL A 277 -17.65 16.23 22.66
N SER A 278 -17.18 17.43 22.99
CA SER A 278 -17.24 18.60 22.11
C SER A 278 -16.30 18.48 20.91
N TRP A 279 -16.49 19.32 19.89
CA TRP A 279 -15.57 19.40 18.76
C TRP A 279 -14.13 19.72 19.20
N ASP A 280 -13.95 20.62 20.17
CA ASP A 280 -12.62 21.04 20.64
C ASP A 280 -11.89 19.91 21.37
N GLU A 281 -12.62 19.08 22.13
CA GLU A 281 -12.09 17.88 22.77
C GLU A 281 -11.73 16.78 21.76
N PHE A 282 -12.61 16.53 20.79
CA PHE A 282 -12.35 15.60 19.69
C PHE A 282 -11.11 16.02 18.90
N PHE A 283 -11.07 17.29 18.46
CA PHE A 283 -9.95 17.91 17.75
C PHE A 283 -8.64 17.75 18.52
N SER A 284 -8.64 18.14 19.80
CA SER A 284 -7.45 18.09 20.64
C SER A 284 -6.96 16.64 20.86
N SER A 285 -7.89 15.70 21.06
CA SER A 285 -7.59 14.27 21.28
C SER A 285 -7.01 13.62 20.03
N VAL A 286 -7.62 13.85 18.87
CA VAL A 286 -7.12 13.35 17.58
C VAL A 286 -5.71 13.88 17.30
N ARG A 287 -5.47 15.20 17.45
CA ARG A 287 -4.14 15.78 17.23
C ARG A 287 -3.09 15.24 18.18
N ARG A 288 -3.41 15.15 19.47
CA ARG A 288 -2.49 14.62 20.49
C ARG A 288 -2.10 13.17 20.18
N ALA A 289 -3.07 12.34 19.81
CA ALA A 289 -2.83 10.94 19.49
C ALA A 289 -1.99 10.71 18.23
N HIS A 290 -1.97 11.67 17.30
CA HIS A 290 -1.28 11.56 16.01
C HIS A 290 -0.05 12.45 15.87
N ALA A 291 0.32 13.23 16.89
CA ALA A 291 1.46 14.16 16.84
C ALA A 291 2.80 13.48 16.48
N SER A 292 3.01 12.22 16.90
CA SER A 292 4.19 11.41 16.56
C SER A 292 4.02 10.53 15.32
N ARG A 293 2.87 10.57 14.66
CA ARG A 293 2.45 9.66 13.58
C ARG A 293 2.40 10.34 12.20
N MET A 294 3.09 11.48 12.06
CA MET A 294 3.13 12.32 10.84
C MET A 294 4.47 12.17 10.11
N GLY A 295 4.78 10.98 9.58
CA GLY A 295 5.98 10.77 8.74
C GLY A 295 7.31 10.65 9.48
N ARG A 296 7.33 10.06 10.69
CA ARG A 296 8.57 9.81 11.42
C ARG A 296 9.22 8.49 11.00
N SER A 297 10.54 8.51 10.80
CA SER A 297 11.32 7.28 10.66
C SER A 297 11.23 6.46 11.96
N LYS A 298 11.00 5.16 11.82
CA LYS A 298 10.95 4.20 12.93
C LYS A 298 11.85 3.02 12.63
N LYS A 299 12.46 2.43 13.66
CA LYS A 299 13.16 1.16 13.48
C LYS A 299 12.16 0.05 13.20
N ARG A 300 12.50 -0.89 12.31
CA ARG A 300 11.67 -2.07 12.08
C ARG A 300 11.52 -2.87 13.36
N THR A 301 10.29 -3.25 13.68
CA THR A 301 9.99 -4.17 14.78
C THR A 301 10.57 -5.55 14.47
N ILE A 302 11.29 -6.13 15.43
CA ILE A 302 11.83 -7.49 15.38
C ILE A 302 11.05 -8.33 16.37
N ILE A 303 10.55 -9.48 15.92
CA ILE A 303 9.80 -10.43 16.75
C ILE A 303 10.45 -11.80 16.53
N SER A 304 11.43 -12.11 17.38
CA SER A 304 12.37 -13.22 17.19
C SER A 304 11.70 -14.58 16.98
N ASP A 305 10.54 -14.80 17.60
CA ASP A 305 9.74 -16.03 17.51
C ASP A 305 8.71 -16.01 16.35
N ARG A 306 8.40 -14.83 15.81
CA ARG A 306 7.35 -14.62 14.80
C ARG A 306 7.82 -13.68 13.69
N PRO A 307 8.79 -14.10 12.85
CA PRO A 307 9.32 -13.28 11.76
C PRO A 307 8.26 -12.84 10.74
N LYS A 308 7.11 -13.53 10.69
CA LYS A 308 5.95 -13.20 9.85
C LYS A 308 5.18 -11.96 10.33
N GLU A 309 5.35 -11.58 11.59
CA GLU A 309 4.68 -10.45 12.23
C GLU A 309 5.57 -9.20 12.31
N GLU A 310 6.81 -9.30 11.84
CA GLU A 310 7.73 -8.16 11.73
C GLU A 310 7.28 -7.14 10.68
N ASP A 311 7.77 -5.91 10.81
CA ASP A 311 7.65 -4.90 9.76
C ASP A 311 8.29 -5.41 8.46
N TYR A 312 7.49 -5.49 7.40
CA TYR A 312 7.99 -5.78 6.06
C TYR A 312 9.06 -4.78 5.63
N PHE A 313 10.14 -5.26 5.00
CA PHE A 313 11.17 -4.40 4.42
C PHE A 313 10.58 -3.29 3.53
N TYR A 314 9.70 -3.64 2.58
CA TYR A 314 9.14 -2.66 1.66
C TYR A 314 8.19 -1.65 2.32
N ALA A 315 7.75 -1.91 3.56
CA ALA A 315 6.91 -1.01 4.34
C ALA A 315 7.71 -0.10 5.28
N ASN A 316 8.90 -0.54 5.68
CA ASN A 316 9.80 0.22 6.51
C ASN A 316 11.26 -0.08 6.13
N PRO A 317 11.74 0.49 5.01
CA PRO A 317 13.06 0.20 4.49
C PRO A 317 14.08 1.16 5.11
N GLN A 318 14.23 1.12 6.44
CA GLN A 318 15.07 2.03 7.23
C GLN A 318 16.51 2.17 6.70
N GLU A 319 17.05 1.12 6.08
CA GLU A 319 18.40 1.11 5.52
C GLU A 319 18.52 1.99 4.28
N CYS A 320 17.42 2.30 3.59
CA CYS A 320 17.39 3.18 2.41
C CYS A 320 17.45 4.66 2.77
N LEU A 321 17.30 5.00 4.06
CA LEU A 321 17.32 6.38 4.54
C LEU A 321 18.73 6.87 4.88
N GLN A 322 19.70 5.96 5.05
CA GLN A 322 21.08 6.34 5.34
C GLN A 322 21.76 6.83 4.05
N PRO A 323 22.44 8.00 4.07
CA PRO A 323 23.25 8.41 2.93
C PRO A 323 24.30 7.34 2.66
N MET A 324 24.49 6.98 1.39
CA MET A 324 25.62 6.12 0.98
C MET A 324 26.90 6.79 1.49
N LYS A 325 27.51 6.27 2.56
CA LYS A 325 28.94 6.51 2.76
C LYS A 325 29.60 6.04 1.47
N LYS A 326 30.24 6.97 0.74
CA LYS A 326 31.14 6.62 -0.36
C LYS A 326 32.13 5.62 0.21
N ALA A 327 31.92 4.35 -0.09
CA ALA A 327 32.94 3.33 0.12
C ALA A 327 33.72 3.27 -1.20
N PHE A 328 35.04 3.24 -1.05
CA PHE A 328 36.07 3.15 -2.10
C PHE A 328 36.50 4.50 -2.70
N GLU A 329 37.46 5.14 -2.02
CA GLU A 329 38.67 5.66 -2.68
C GLU A 329 39.71 4.53 -2.76
#